data_AF-A0A1G5ITB9-F1
#
_entry.id   AF-A0A1G5ITB9-F1
#
_cell.length_a   1.000
_cell.length_b   1.000
_cell.length_c   1.000
_cell.angle_alpha   90.00
_cell.angle_beta   90.00
_cell.angle_gamma   90.00
#
_symmetry.space_group_name_H-M   'P 1'
#
loop_
_entity.id
_entity.type
_entity.pdbx_description
1 polymer ?
#
loop_
_entity_poly.entity_id
_entity_poly.type
_entity_poly.pdbx_seq_one_letter_code
_entity_poly.pdbx_strand_id
1 'polypeptide(L)'
;MSSYYIKKHFKTSEDYPREEGIHFSERAFSRAEKLAKSHGFLLYEAGESDTKGLKGAKAIYGYGKPVGEPYLVSEPRKANGKLYPYAVEVIVEFELPNRFHGVDLEVLREKYGIEMRPVLGGLIEIPKEVFEEIKQLLKQDKLNFI
;
A
#
# COMPACT_ATOMS: atom_id res chain seq x y z
N MET A 1 -6.90 17.19 11.02
CA MET A 1 -7.62 16.67 9.84
C MET A 1 -7.00 15.32 9.53
N SER A 2 -7.82 14.27 9.48
CA SER A 2 -7.33 12.91 9.22
C SER A 2 -7.30 12.66 7.71
N SER A 3 -6.18 12.13 7.23
CA SER A 3 -5.88 11.97 5.79
C SER A 3 -6.12 10.54 5.30
N TYR A 4 -6.10 10.36 3.98
CA TYR A 4 -6.07 9.05 3.31
C TYR A 4 -4.74 8.89 2.58
N TYR A 5 -4.27 7.65 2.44
CA TYR A 5 -2.96 7.38 1.86
C TYR A 5 -2.97 6.27 0.81
N ILE A 6 -1.98 6.31 -0.09
CA ILE A 6 -1.54 5.15 -0.85
C ILE A 6 -0.24 4.65 -0.21
N LYS A 7 -0.20 3.36 0.13
CA LYS A 7 1.01 2.66 0.54
C LYS A 7 1.60 1.93 -0.67
N LYS A 8 2.69 2.47 -1.21
CA LYS A 8 3.56 1.83 -2.20
C LYS A 8 4.50 0.84 -1.52
N HIS A 9 4.52 -0.39 -2.02
CA HIS A 9 5.50 -1.41 -1.67
C HIS A 9 6.02 -2.10 -2.93
N PHE A 10 7.15 -2.80 -2.82
CA PHE A 10 7.67 -3.62 -3.91
C PHE A 10 6.95 -4.96 -3.98
N LYS A 11 7.00 -5.63 -5.13
CA LYS A 11 6.64 -7.04 -5.19
C LYS A 11 7.59 -7.82 -4.29
N THR A 12 7.02 -8.66 -3.45
CA THR A 12 7.74 -9.54 -2.55
C THR A 12 7.36 -10.98 -2.83
N SER A 13 8.23 -11.93 -2.49
CA SER A 13 7.92 -13.38 -2.59
C SER A 13 6.76 -13.79 -1.67
N GLU A 14 6.58 -13.03 -0.60
CA GLU A 14 5.52 -13.19 0.38
C GLU A 14 4.34 -12.26 0.10
N ASP A 15 3.17 -12.61 0.64
CA ASP A 15 2.01 -11.71 0.67
C ASP A 15 2.28 -10.48 1.55
N TYR A 16 1.60 -9.38 1.21
CA TYR A 16 1.73 -8.11 1.90
C TYR A 16 0.41 -7.34 1.83
N PRO A 17 -0.03 -6.69 2.92
CA PRO A 17 0.50 -6.78 4.28
C PRO A 17 0.27 -8.17 4.90
N ARG A 18 1.07 -8.53 5.92
CA ARG A 18 0.88 -9.75 6.74
C ARG A 18 0.19 -9.42 8.07
N GLU A 19 0.13 -10.38 8.99
CA GLU A 19 -0.38 -10.21 10.36
C GLU A 19 0.27 -9.03 11.09
N GLU A 20 1.55 -8.77 10.84
CA GLU A 20 2.30 -7.64 11.42
C GLU A 20 1.89 -6.26 10.83
N GLY A 21 1.08 -6.25 9.78
CA GLY A 21 0.59 -5.03 9.14
C GLY A 21 1.56 -4.38 8.15
N ILE A 22 1.59 -3.04 8.14
CA ILE A 22 2.32 -2.24 7.15
C ILE A 22 3.66 -1.76 7.72
N HIS A 23 4.76 -2.25 7.16
CA HIS A 23 6.11 -1.89 7.63
C HIS A 23 6.70 -0.58 7.07
N PHE A 24 7.60 0.01 7.85
CA PHE A 24 8.35 1.23 7.58
C PHE A 24 9.81 1.06 8.03
N SER A 25 10.72 1.67 7.29
CA SER A 25 12.12 1.76 7.71
C SER A 25 12.28 2.73 8.88
N GLU A 26 13.43 2.67 9.56
CA GLU A 26 13.71 3.57 10.69
C GLU A 26 13.56 5.05 10.33
N ARG A 27 14.11 5.43 9.18
CA ARG A 27 14.02 6.79 8.65
C ARG A 27 12.60 7.23 8.33
N ALA A 28 11.65 6.30 8.23
CA ALA A 28 10.26 6.53 7.88
C ALA A 28 9.30 6.37 9.07
N PHE A 29 9.78 6.37 10.31
CA PHE A 29 8.93 6.28 11.50
C PHE A 29 7.82 7.34 11.53
N SER A 30 8.14 8.60 11.22
CA SER A 30 7.13 9.68 11.14
C SER A 30 6.06 9.46 10.06
N ARG A 31 6.32 8.58 9.09
CA ARG A 31 5.32 8.16 8.10
C ARG A 31 4.43 7.03 8.65
N ALA A 32 4.98 6.15 9.48
CA ALA A 32 4.19 5.19 10.23
C ALA A 32 3.17 5.90 11.13
N GLU A 33 3.60 6.94 11.87
CA GLU A 33 2.72 7.75 12.72
C GLU A 33 1.58 8.43 11.92
N LYS A 34 1.88 8.89 10.70
CA LYS A 34 0.86 9.45 9.80
C LYS A 34 -0.15 8.40 9.33
N LEU A 35 0.33 7.20 8.97
CA LEU A 35 -0.56 6.11 8.60
C LEU A 35 -1.45 5.69 9.77
N ALA A 36 -0.89 5.56 10.98
CA ALA A 36 -1.64 5.21 12.18
C ALA A 36 -2.79 6.17 12.48
N LYS A 37 -2.60 7.46 12.20
CA LYS A 37 -3.61 8.52 12.40
C LYS A 37 -4.52 8.75 11.20
N SER A 38 -4.38 7.95 10.14
CA SER A 38 -5.17 8.08 8.91
C SER A 38 -6.57 7.48 9.03
N HIS A 39 -7.47 7.86 8.13
CA HIS A 39 -8.78 7.21 8.02
C HIS A 39 -8.75 5.90 7.24
N GLY A 40 -7.77 5.74 6.34
CA GLY A 40 -7.66 4.57 5.49
C GLY A 40 -6.51 4.67 4.51
N PHE A 41 -6.19 3.54 3.90
CA PHE A 41 -5.13 3.43 2.91
C PHE A 41 -5.50 2.53 1.73
N LEU A 42 -4.88 2.79 0.59
CA LEU A 42 -4.86 1.93 -0.59
C LEU A 42 -3.51 1.22 -0.67
N LEU A 43 -3.50 -0.03 -1.13
CA LEU A 43 -2.28 -0.82 -1.34
C LEU A 43 -1.88 -0.76 -2.80
N TYR A 44 -0.68 -0.24 -3.08
CA TYR A 44 -0.10 -0.20 -4.42
C TYR A 44 1.16 -1.08 -4.48
N GLU A 45 1.15 -2.06 -5.39
CA GLU A 45 2.33 -2.87 -5.69
C GLU A 45 3.12 -2.22 -6.82
N ALA A 46 4.35 -1.80 -6.55
CA ALA A 46 5.25 -1.26 -7.54
C ALA A 46 5.70 -2.34 -8.53
N GLY A 47 5.98 -1.96 -9.78
CA GLY A 47 6.48 -2.90 -10.79
C GLY A 47 7.86 -3.47 -10.49
N GLU A 48 8.62 -2.80 -9.62
CA GLU A 48 9.89 -3.27 -9.08
C GLU A 48 9.67 -4.35 -8.00
N SER A 49 10.60 -5.31 -7.94
CA SER A 49 10.62 -6.40 -6.98
C SER A 49 11.77 -6.25 -6.00
N ASP A 50 11.60 -6.80 -4.80
CA ASP A 50 12.67 -6.97 -3.81
C ASP A 50 13.65 -8.12 -4.14
N THR A 51 13.24 -9.01 -5.05
CA THR A 51 13.95 -10.24 -5.45
C THR A 51 14.15 -10.26 -6.97
N LYS A 52 15.32 -10.71 -7.44
CA LYS A 52 15.60 -10.85 -8.88
C LYS A 52 14.57 -11.77 -9.54
N GLY A 53 13.96 -11.32 -10.64
CA GLY A 53 13.09 -12.13 -11.50
C GLY A 53 11.58 -12.00 -11.27
N LEU A 54 11.14 -11.35 -10.19
CA LEU A 54 9.71 -11.04 -10.02
C LEU A 54 9.38 -9.66 -10.60
N LYS A 55 8.18 -9.52 -11.16
CA LYS A 55 7.64 -8.26 -11.67
C LYS A 55 6.36 -7.97 -10.89
N GLY A 56 6.27 -6.78 -10.29
CA GLY A 56 5.06 -6.39 -9.60
C GLY A 56 3.96 -5.88 -10.53
N ALA A 57 2.75 -5.84 -10.00
CA ALA A 57 1.54 -5.52 -10.75
C ALA A 57 1.49 -4.08 -11.28
N LYS A 58 2.18 -3.13 -10.64
CA LYS A 58 2.12 -1.71 -11.01
C LYS A 58 0.69 -1.15 -10.87
N ALA A 59 -0.03 -1.62 -9.85
CA ALA A 59 -1.45 -1.37 -9.66
C ALA A 59 -1.82 -1.26 -8.17
N ILE A 60 -2.92 -0.55 -7.89
CA ILE A 60 -3.62 -0.60 -6.61
C ILE A 60 -4.52 -1.84 -6.61
N TYR A 61 -4.41 -2.68 -5.58
CA TYR A 61 -5.10 -3.98 -5.54
C TYR A 61 -5.92 -4.20 -4.27
N GLY A 62 -5.88 -3.29 -3.30
CA GLY A 62 -6.59 -3.46 -2.04
C GLY A 62 -6.66 -2.17 -1.22
N TYR A 63 -7.42 -2.22 -0.13
CA TYR A 63 -7.56 -1.11 0.81
C TYR A 63 -7.87 -1.60 2.22
N GLY A 64 -7.66 -0.71 3.19
CA GLY A 64 -7.89 -1.00 4.59
C GLY A 64 -7.77 0.23 5.49
N LYS A 65 -7.66 -0.01 6.79
CA LYS A 65 -7.52 1.02 7.83
C LYS A 65 -6.52 0.61 8.93
N PRO A 66 -5.84 1.58 9.56
CA PRO A 66 -4.98 1.32 10.72
C PRO A 66 -5.80 0.91 11.96
N VAL A 67 -5.19 0.13 12.86
CA VAL A 67 -5.80 -0.37 14.12
C VAL A 67 -5.08 0.15 15.36
N GLY A 68 -3.91 0.76 15.23
CA GLY A 68 -3.16 1.24 16.38
C GLY A 68 -1.97 2.12 16.01
N GLU A 69 -1.20 2.46 17.05
CA GLU A 69 0.04 3.21 16.92
C GLU A 69 1.17 2.35 16.32
N PRO A 70 2.20 2.96 15.72
CA PRO A 70 3.34 2.22 15.22
C PRO A 70 4.08 1.49 16.33
N TYR A 71 4.53 0.26 16.07
CA TYR A 71 5.28 -0.55 17.01
C TYR A 71 6.52 -1.17 16.37
N LEU A 72 7.46 -1.61 17.21
CA LEU A 72 8.66 -2.32 16.78
C LEU A 72 8.35 -3.80 16.60
N VAL A 73 8.66 -4.36 15.43
CA VAL A 73 8.58 -5.81 15.18
C VAL A 73 9.86 -6.49 15.69
N SER A 74 9.71 -7.66 16.30
CA SER A 74 10.84 -8.46 16.84
C SER A 74 11.78 -8.96 15.75
N GLU A 75 11.23 -9.31 14.59
CA GLU A 75 11.97 -9.77 13.41
C GLU A 75 11.73 -8.81 12.23
N PRO A 76 12.50 -7.72 12.13
CA PRO A 76 12.31 -6.73 11.08
C PRO A 76 12.41 -7.32 9.69
N ARG A 77 11.41 -7.01 8.87
CA ARG A 77 11.41 -7.36 7.45
C ARG A 77 12.66 -6.77 6.77
N LYS A 78 13.30 -7.59 5.93
CA LYS A 78 14.39 -7.17 5.04
C LYS A 78 13.89 -7.11 3.60
N ALA A 79 13.96 -5.94 2.98
CA ALA A 79 13.65 -5.78 1.56
C ALA A 79 14.63 -4.79 0.93
N ASN A 80 15.14 -5.09 -0.27
CA ASN A 80 16.10 -4.23 -1.00
C ASN A 80 17.30 -3.77 -0.14
N GLY A 81 17.85 -4.69 0.66
CA GLY A 81 18.99 -4.41 1.55
C GLY A 81 18.69 -3.48 2.72
N LYS A 82 17.41 -3.20 3.01
CA LYS A 82 16.96 -2.33 4.10
C LYS A 82 16.11 -3.09 5.11
N LEU A 83 16.23 -2.69 6.37
CA LEU A 83 15.39 -3.16 7.46
C LEU A 83 14.16 -2.28 7.63
N TYR A 84 13.04 -2.91 7.95
CA TYR A 84 11.76 -2.26 8.21
C TYR A 84 11.26 -2.65 9.61
N PRO A 85 11.86 -2.06 10.68
CA PRO A 85 11.60 -2.49 12.05
C PRO A 85 10.31 -1.92 12.64
N TYR A 86 9.68 -0.93 12.00
CA TYR A 86 8.43 -0.35 12.47
C TYR A 86 7.26 -0.89 11.65
N ALA A 87 6.17 -1.24 12.30
CA ALA A 87 4.94 -1.63 11.64
C ALA A 87 3.74 -0.88 12.23
N VAL A 88 2.68 -0.78 11.42
CA VAL A 88 1.37 -0.29 11.84
C VAL A 88 0.39 -1.44 11.60
N GLU A 89 -0.29 -1.87 12.66
CA GLU A 89 -1.34 -2.88 12.55
C GLU A 89 -2.51 -2.33 11.71
N VAL A 90 -3.05 -3.16 10.82
CA VAL A 90 -4.11 -2.76 9.88
C VAL A 90 -5.18 -3.83 9.74
N ILE A 91 -6.41 -3.41 9.44
CA ILE A 91 -7.45 -4.26 8.90
C ILE A 91 -7.46 -4.06 7.38
N VAL A 92 -7.18 -5.12 6.62
CA VAL A 92 -7.41 -5.16 5.18
C VAL A 92 -8.90 -5.43 4.95
N GLU A 93 -9.61 -4.43 4.47
CA GLU A 93 -11.06 -4.52 4.24
C GLU A 93 -11.39 -5.17 2.89
N PHE A 94 -10.46 -5.09 1.93
CA PHE A 94 -10.60 -5.71 0.61
C PHE A 94 -9.23 -5.88 -0.05
N GLU A 95 -9.04 -7.02 -0.72
CA GLU A 95 -7.89 -7.30 -1.57
C GLU A 95 -8.35 -8.12 -2.79
N LEU A 96 -7.78 -7.82 -3.96
CA LEU A 96 -7.97 -8.64 -5.15
C LEU A 96 -7.11 -9.90 -5.08
N PRO A 97 -7.65 -11.08 -5.44
CA PRO A 97 -6.85 -12.31 -5.54
C PRO A 97 -5.72 -12.21 -6.58
N ASN A 98 -5.95 -11.48 -7.67
CA ASN A 98 -4.95 -11.20 -8.69
C ASN A 98 -4.66 -9.70 -8.75
N ARG A 99 -3.49 -9.29 -8.24
CA ARG A 99 -3.07 -7.89 -8.17
C ARG A 99 -2.90 -7.22 -9.54
N PHE A 100 -2.68 -7.99 -10.61
CA PHE A 100 -2.59 -7.47 -11.98
C PHE A 100 -3.92 -6.96 -12.54
N HIS A 101 -5.05 -7.28 -11.90
CA HIS A 101 -6.37 -6.75 -12.24
C HIS A 101 -6.75 -5.54 -11.37
N GLY A 102 -5.77 -4.96 -10.67
CA GLY A 102 -5.97 -3.74 -9.90
C GLY A 102 -6.06 -2.49 -10.77
N VAL A 103 -6.28 -1.35 -10.13
CA VAL A 103 -6.24 -0.03 -10.79
C VAL A 103 -4.79 0.30 -11.13
N ASP A 104 -4.45 0.24 -12.41
CA ASP A 104 -3.08 0.41 -12.88
C ASP A 104 -2.55 1.85 -12.76
N LEU A 105 -1.23 1.99 -12.88
CA LEU A 105 -0.54 3.28 -12.83
C LEU A 105 -0.99 4.27 -13.91
N GLU A 106 -1.43 3.80 -15.08
CA GLU A 106 -1.87 4.67 -16.17
C GLU A 106 -3.18 5.37 -15.80
N VAL A 107 -4.15 4.62 -15.29
CA VAL A 107 -5.40 5.17 -14.71
C VAL A 107 -5.09 6.17 -13.60
N LEU A 108 -4.16 5.85 -12.70
CA LEU A 108 -3.79 6.74 -11.60
C LEU A 108 -3.22 8.08 -12.08
N ARG A 109 -2.42 8.04 -13.15
CA ARG A 109 -1.80 9.23 -13.74
C ARG A 109 -2.80 10.06 -14.53
N GLU A 110 -3.57 9.42 -15.41
CA GLU A 110 -4.47 10.12 -16.33
C GLU A 110 -5.69 10.69 -15.62
N LYS A 111 -6.29 9.91 -14.70
CA LYS A 111 -7.54 10.30 -14.05
C LYS A 111 -7.34 11.15 -12.81
N TYR A 112 -6.31 10.84 -12.01
CA TYR A 112 -6.10 11.47 -10.71
C TYR A 112 -4.83 12.32 -10.63
N GLY A 113 -4.00 12.35 -11.67
CA GLY A 113 -2.73 13.07 -11.65
C GLY A 113 -1.71 12.49 -10.66
N ILE A 114 -1.88 11.24 -10.22
CA ILE A 114 -1.04 10.62 -9.20
C ILE A 114 0.15 9.94 -9.85
N GLU A 115 1.35 10.47 -9.58
CA GLU A 115 2.60 9.83 -9.97
C GLU A 115 3.21 9.01 -8.83
N MET A 116 3.56 7.75 -9.10
CA MET A 116 4.18 6.84 -8.13
C MET A 116 5.69 7.06 -7.97
N ARG A 117 6.09 8.31 -7.74
CA ARG A 117 7.49 8.71 -7.51
C ARG A 117 8.04 8.03 -6.25
N PRO A 118 9.38 7.85 -6.12
CA PRO A 118 9.98 7.43 -4.87
C PRO A 118 9.65 8.43 -3.75
N VAL A 119 8.98 7.98 -2.69
CA VAL A 119 8.68 8.79 -1.50
C VAL A 119 9.13 8.04 -0.24
N LEU A 120 9.53 8.79 0.78
CA LEU A 120 9.93 8.21 2.06
C LEU A 120 8.78 7.38 2.65
N GLY A 121 9.08 6.13 3.03
CA GLY A 121 8.10 5.20 3.59
C GLY A 121 7.06 4.69 2.59
N GLY A 122 7.15 5.06 1.31
CA GLY A 122 6.17 4.66 0.31
C GLY A 122 4.77 5.19 0.59
N LEU A 123 4.62 6.27 1.36
CA LEU A 123 3.33 6.81 1.78
C LEU A 123 3.01 8.11 1.02
N ILE A 124 1.97 8.07 0.21
CA ILE A 124 1.52 9.20 -0.62
C ILE A 124 0.15 9.64 -0.13
N GLU A 125 -0.02 10.92 0.21
CA GLU A 125 -1.29 11.45 0.67
C GLU A 125 -2.24 11.67 -0.51
N ILE A 126 -3.52 11.34 -0.33
CA ILE A 126 -4.56 11.51 -1.34
C ILE A 126 -5.83 12.14 -0.75
N PRO A 127 -6.62 12.85 -1.57
CA PRO A 127 -7.95 13.31 -1.18
C PRO A 127 -8.90 12.14 -0.87
N LYS A 128 -9.92 12.41 -0.05
CA LYS A 128 -10.96 11.43 0.31
C LYS A 128 -11.72 10.95 -0.93
N GLU A 129 -12.01 11.86 -1.85
CA GLU A 129 -12.78 11.61 -3.06
C GLU A 129 -12.05 10.57 -3.94
N VAL A 130 -10.73 10.74 -4.10
CA VAL A 130 -9.88 9.79 -4.84
C VAL A 130 -9.85 8.43 -4.15
N PHE A 131 -9.74 8.39 -2.82
CA PHE A 131 -9.77 7.15 -2.05
C PHE A 131 -11.07 6.36 -2.27
N GLU A 132 -12.22 7.03 -2.14
CA GLU A 132 -13.52 6.39 -2.32
C GLU A 132 -13.76 5.97 -3.77
N GLU A 133 -13.32 6.76 -4.75
CA GLU A 133 -13.48 6.39 -6.16
C GLU A 133 -12.67 5.14 -6.53
N ILE A 134 -11.41 5.06 -6.09
CA ILE A 134 -10.58 3.87 -6.32
C ILE A 134 -11.18 2.63 -5.63
N LYS A 135 -11.76 2.78 -4.43
CA LYS A 135 -12.50 1.69 -3.77
C LYS A 135 -13.67 1.17 -4.62
N GLN A 136 -14.38 2.04 -5.33
CA GLN A 136 -15.46 1.61 -6.22
C GLN A 136 -14.93 0.89 -7.45
N LEU A 137 -13.86 1.39 -8.08
CA LEU A 137 -13.23 0.74 -9.22
C LEU A 137 -12.79 -0.70 -8.89
N LEU A 138 -12.11 -0.88 -7.74
CA LEU A 138 -11.68 -2.19 -7.26
C LEU A 138 -12.84 -3.19 -7.07
N LYS A 139 -14.03 -2.70 -6.71
CA LYS A 139 -15.23 -3.53 -6.52
C LYS A 139 -15.95 -3.84 -7.83
N GLN A 140 -15.92 -2.93 -8.80
CA GLN A 140 -16.53 -3.12 -10.11
C GLN A 140 -15.84 -4.24 -10.88
N ASP A 141 -14.50 -4.30 -10.84
CA ASP A 141 -13.76 -5.36 -11.52
C ASP A 141 -14.04 -6.76 -10.95
N LYS A 142 -14.46 -6.87 -9.68
CA LYS A 142 -14.89 -8.17 -9.11
C LYS A 142 -16.13 -8.74 -9.81
N LEU A 143 -17.00 -7.90 -10.36
CA LEU A 143 -18.25 -8.33 -11.01
C LEU A 143 -18.06 -8.79 -12.46
N ASN A 144 -16.93 -8.45 -13.09
CA ASN A 144 -16.62 -8.86 -14.47
C ASN A 144 -15.96 -10.24 -14.57
N PHE A 145 -15.70 -10.90 -13.43
CA PHE A 145 -15.04 -12.21 -13.35
C PHE A 145 -15.85 -13.27 -12.57
N ILE A 146 -17.16 -13.05 -12.38
CA ILE A 146 -18.12 -14.05 -11.86
C ILE A 146 -19.05 -14.49 -13.01
#